data_AF-A0A1I1SMJ5-F1
#
_entry.id   AF-A0A1I1SMJ5-F1
#
_cell.length_a   1.000
_cell.length_b   1.000
_cell.length_c   1.000
_cell.angle_alpha   90.00
_cell.angle_beta   90.00
_cell.angle_gamma   90.00
#
_symmetry.space_group_name_H-M   'P 1'
#
loop_
_entity.id
_entity.type
_entity.pdbx_description
1 polymer ?
#
loop_
_entity_poly.entity_id
_entity_poly.type
_entity_poly.pdbx_seq_one_letter_code
_entity_poly.pdbx_strand_id
1 'polypeptide(L)'
;MIRPALIALCAALPLPLAAHPHVFVDTELTIKVDEDGRITGTEMTWTYDEFFTLLILEDMGLDADADGVLTEAEKAELMGFDFEVWPEGFEGDLYLHADGEKVALGRPVSTGIDVVDGKIVSTHTRTVPDAPAEGATFRQYDPTYYVAYTLDEVRVDGACRADVTPPDPDAGEEALAEALTDYSEDQFEVLELGIHYADDITLTCAHSS
;
A
#
# COMPACT_ATOMS: atom_id res chain seq x y z
N MET A 1 -12.83 44.27 -47.49
CA MET A 1 -12.79 42.82 -47.19
C MET A 1 -12.01 42.64 -45.89
N ILE A 2 -12.67 42.55 -44.75
CA ILE A 2 -12.05 42.19 -43.47
C ILE A 2 -12.95 41.12 -42.87
N ARG A 3 -12.46 39.88 -42.85
CA ARG A 3 -13.13 38.74 -42.20
C ARG A 3 -12.82 38.81 -40.70
N PRO A 4 -13.81 38.81 -39.80
CA PRO A 4 -13.53 38.69 -38.38
C PRO A 4 -13.11 37.25 -38.08
N ALA A 5 -11.93 37.08 -37.52
CA ALA A 5 -11.49 35.79 -36.99
C ALA A 5 -12.24 35.55 -35.66
N LEU A 6 -13.03 34.47 -35.60
CA LEU A 6 -13.54 33.96 -34.33
C LEU A 6 -12.33 33.45 -33.51
N ILE A 7 -12.04 34.12 -32.41
CA ILE A 7 -11.21 33.57 -31.34
C ILE A 7 -12.12 32.66 -30.54
N ALA A 8 -12.00 31.34 -30.74
CA ALA A 8 -12.60 30.35 -29.87
C ALA A 8 -11.81 30.33 -28.56
N LEU A 9 -12.35 31.00 -27.54
CA LEU A 9 -11.87 30.88 -26.17
C LEU A 9 -12.28 29.49 -25.68
N CYS A 10 -11.35 28.53 -25.72
CA CYS A 10 -11.53 27.24 -25.06
C CYS A 10 -11.66 27.49 -23.55
N ALA A 11 -12.90 27.56 -23.06
CA ALA A 11 -13.18 27.42 -21.64
C ALA A 11 -12.78 25.99 -21.24
N ALA A 12 -11.59 25.84 -20.68
CA ALA A 12 -11.24 24.64 -19.94
C ALA A 12 -12.19 24.59 -18.73
N LEU A 13 -13.22 23.75 -18.81
CA LEU A 13 -13.96 23.33 -17.64
C LEU A 13 -12.94 22.69 -16.68
N PRO A 14 -12.89 23.07 -15.39
CA PRO A 14 -12.13 22.31 -14.42
C PRO A 14 -12.80 20.93 -14.35
N LEU A 15 -12.25 19.95 -15.07
CA LEU A 15 -12.50 18.57 -14.74
C LEU A 15 -11.90 18.39 -13.34
N PRO A 16 -12.63 17.76 -12.40
CA PRO A 16 -11.99 17.34 -11.15
C PRO A 16 -10.82 16.47 -11.57
N LEU A 17 -9.59 16.99 -11.42
CA LEU A 17 -8.43 16.12 -11.52
C LEU A 17 -8.62 15.12 -10.38
N ALA A 18 -8.69 13.84 -10.73
CA ALA A 18 -8.54 12.75 -9.79
C ALA A 18 -7.14 12.91 -9.17
N ALA A 19 -7.08 13.69 -8.10
CA ALA A 19 -5.91 13.83 -7.26
C ALA A 19 -6.06 12.76 -6.19
N HIS A 20 -5.01 11.97 -6.00
CA HIS A 20 -4.91 10.71 -5.28
C HIS A 20 -5.28 9.46 -6.10
N PRO A 21 -4.42 8.43 -6.09
CA PRO A 21 -3.17 8.30 -5.31
C PRO A 21 -1.93 9.00 -5.94
N HIS A 22 -0.86 9.17 -5.16
CA HIS A 22 0.40 9.80 -5.56
C HIS A 22 1.58 8.83 -5.70
N VAL A 23 1.53 7.72 -4.96
CA VAL A 23 2.53 6.63 -5.02
C VAL A 23 1.79 5.35 -5.35
N PHE A 24 2.34 4.55 -6.25
CA PHE A 24 1.78 3.26 -6.63
C PHE A 24 2.76 2.15 -6.24
N VAL A 25 2.24 1.16 -5.52
CA VAL A 25 3.05 0.05 -5.00
C VAL A 25 2.37 -1.27 -5.33
N ASP A 26 3.06 -2.12 -6.09
CA ASP A 26 2.64 -3.50 -6.32
C ASP A 26 3.12 -4.36 -5.15
N THR A 27 2.29 -5.27 -4.65
CA THR A 27 2.54 -5.99 -3.40
C THR A 27 2.37 -7.49 -3.51
N GLU A 28 3.27 -8.22 -2.84
CA GLU A 28 3.15 -9.67 -2.63
C GLU A 28 3.12 -9.95 -1.12
N LEU A 29 2.07 -10.61 -0.64
CA LEU A 29 1.90 -10.96 0.77
C LEU A 29 2.03 -12.47 0.98
N THR A 30 2.95 -12.88 1.86
CA THR A 30 3.02 -14.25 2.38
C THR A 30 2.62 -14.26 3.86
N ILE A 31 1.63 -15.06 4.21
CA ILE A 31 1.14 -15.22 5.58
C ILE A 31 1.65 -16.55 6.15
N LYS A 32 2.31 -16.52 7.31
CA LYS A 32 2.88 -17.70 7.95
C LYS A 32 1.93 -18.22 9.02
N VAL A 33 1.45 -19.46 8.85
CA VAL A 33 0.53 -20.13 9.77
C VAL A 33 1.18 -21.40 10.31
N ASP A 34 1.18 -21.57 11.63
CA ASP A 34 1.75 -22.76 12.27
C ASP A 34 0.79 -23.98 12.24
N GLU A 35 1.26 -25.10 12.78
CA GLU A 35 0.51 -26.36 12.83
C GLU A 35 -0.74 -26.28 13.74
N ASP A 36 -0.76 -25.34 14.68
CA ASP A 36 -1.88 -25.08 15.59
C ASP A 36 -2.93 -24.13 14.96
N GLY A 37 -2.72 -23.68 13.72
CA GLY A 37 -3.60 -22.75 13.03
C GLY A 37 -3.50 -21.32 13.54
N ARG A 38 -2.35 -20.92 14.09
CA ARG A 38 -2.08 -19.54 14.50
C ARG A 38 -1.23 -18.82 13.46
N ILE A 39 -1.54 -17.56 13.23
CA ILE A 39 -0.73 -16.68 12.40
C ILE A 39 0.51 -16.28 13.22
N THR A 40 1.70 -16.56 12.69
CA THR A 40 2.98 -16.29 13.38
C THR A 40 3.72 -15.08 12.82
N GLY A 41 3.45 -14.74 11.55
CA GLY A 41 4.07 -13.59 10.91
C GLY A 41 3.61 -13.39 9.48
N THR A 42 4.10 -12.32 8.89
CA THR A 42 3.94 -12.00 7.48
C THR A 42 5.29 -11.69 6.87
N GLU A 43 5.42 -11.93 5.58
CA GLU A 43 6.46 -11.40 4.71
C GLU A 43 5.78 -10.67 3.57
N MET A 44 6.25 -9.47 3.28
CA MET A 44 5.64 -8.58 2.32
C MET A 44 6.72 -8.01 1.43
N THR A 45 6.50 -8.04 0.13
CA THR A 45 7.35 -7.37 -0.87
C THR A 45 6.57 -6.21 -1.47
N TRP A 46 7.18 -5.02 -1.48
CA TRP A 46 6.66 -3.80 -2.09
C TRP A 46 7.53 -3.43 -3.27
N THR A 47 6.90 -3.27 -4.42
CA THR A 47 7.53 -2.81 -5.65
C THR A 47 6.99 -1.43 -5.97
N TYR A 48 7.81 -0.40 -5.73
CA TYR A 48 7.43 0.99 -5.93
C TYR A 48 7.46 1.37 -7.41
N ASP A 49 6.60 2.27 -7.85
CA ASP A 49 6.64 2.79 -9.22
C ASP A 49 7.96 3.52 -9.55
N GLU A 50 8.21 3.67 -10.86
CA GLU A 50 9.46 4.25 -11.39
C GLU A 50 9.66 5.71 -10.94
N PHE A 51 8.58 6.49 -10.81
CA PHE A 51 8.68 7.90 -10.45
C PHE A 51 9.03 8.06 -8.97
N PHE A 52 8.35 7.33 -8.09
CA PHE A 52 8.69 7.32 -6.67
C PHE A 52 10.10 6.76 -6.43
N THR A 53 10.48 5.71 -7.16
CA THR A 53 11.85 5.16 -7.13
C THR A 53 12.88 6.23 -7.44
N LEU A 54 12.73 6.94 -8.57
CA LEU A 54 13.65 8.01 -8.94
C LEU A 54 13.76 9.08 -7.85
N LEU A 55 12.63 9.52 -7.28
CA LEU A 55 12.62 10.52 -6.22
C LEU A 55 13.41 10.07 -4.98
N ILE A 56 13.25 8.82 -4.56
CA ILE A 56 13.97 8.28 -3.40
C ILE A 56 15.48 8.21 -3.68
N LEU A 57 15.87 7.68 -4.85
CA LEU A 57 17.30 7.62 -5.20
C LEU A 57 17.93 9.02 -5.30
N GLU A 58 17.22 10.00 -5.87
CA GLU A 58 17.69 11.39 -5.95
C GLU A 58 17.81 12.05 -4.57
N ASP A 59 16.82 11.90 -3.69
CA ASP A 59 16.82 12.51 -2.34
C ASP A 59 17.94 11.93 -1.47
N MET A 60 18.18 10.63 -1.59
CA MET A 60 19.25 9.92 -0.88
C MET A 60 20.62 10.06 -1.57
N GLY A 61 20.68 10.59 -2.80
CA GLY A 61 21.92 10.72 -3.56
C GLY A 61 22.57 9.41 -3.99
N LEU A 62 21.74 8.38 -4.23
CA LEU A 62 22.13 7.05 -4.70
C LEU A 62 22.10 6.97 -6.23
N ASP A 63 22.74 5.95 -6.82
CA ASP A 63 22.82 5.74 -8.29
C ASP A 63 23.41 6.95 -9.03
N ALA A 64 24.54 7.47 -8.52
CA ALA A 64 25.14 8.71 -9.02
C ALA A 64 25.65 8.62 -10.47
N ASP A 65 25.89 7.40 -10.98
CA ASP A 65 26.23 7.13 -12.38
C ASP A 65 25.01 6.84 -13.27
N ALA A 66 23.81 6.79 -12.68
CA ALA A 66 22.51 6.66 -13.34
C ALA A 66 22.44 5.43 -14.25
N ASP A 67 23.00 4.31 -13.78
CA ASP A 67 22.97 3.04 -14.50
C ASP A 67 21.81 2.13 -14.06
N GLY A 68 21.10 2.52 -12.99
CA GLY A 68 19.94 1.81 -12.44
C GLY A 68 20.30 0.55 -11.66
N VAL A 69 21.58 0.33 -11.35
CA VAL A 69 22.09 -0.86 -10.65
C VAL A 69 22.86 -0.44 -9.40
N LEU A 70 22.19 -0.52 -8.25
CA LEU A 70 22.80 -0.14 -6.98
C LEU A 70 23.96 -1.07 -6.59
N THR A 71 25.05 -0.45 -6.13
CA THR A 71 26.13 -1.15 -5.44
C THR A 71 25.68 -1.64 -4.06
N GLU A 72 26.40 -2.60 -3.48
CA GLU A 72 26.08 -3.11 -2.12
C GLU A 72 26.11 -2.01 -1.05
N ALA A 73 26.93 -0.96 -1.24
CA ALA A 73 26.96 0.17 -0.33
C ALA A 73 25.69 1.02 -0.43
N GLU A 74 25.22 1.29 -1.64
CA GLU A 74 23.98 2.02 -1.89
C GLU A 74 22.76 1.22 -1.44
N LYS A 75 22.73 -0.10 -1.68
CA LYS A 75 21.69 -0.98 -1.14
C LYS A 75 21.65 -0.96 0.39
N ALA A 76 22.82 -0.93 1.04
CA ALA A 76 22.88 -0.84 2.49
C ALA A 76 22.37 0.49 3.03
N GLU A 77 22.50 1.58 2.26
CA GLU A 77 21.94 2.90 2.59
C GLU A 77 20.43 2.97 2.32
N LEU A 78 19.96 2.33 1.24
CA LEU A 78 18.53 2.26 0.90
C LEU A 78 17.73 1.32 1.81
N MET A 79 18.37 0.31 2.42
CA MET A 79 17.69 -0.72 3.22
C MET A 79 16.83 -0.11 4.35
N GLY A 80 15.51 -0.29 4.26
CA GLY A 80 14.56 0.16 5.27
C GLY A 80 14.15 1.63 5.18
N PHE A 81 14.46 2.31 4.06
CA PHE A 81 14.04 3.69 3.78
C PHE A 81 12.53 3.91 4.00
N ASP A 82 11.74 2.88 3.73
CA ASP A 82 10.29 2.82 3.86
C ASP A 82 9.79 2.75 5.31
N PHE A 83 10.67 2.46 6.27
CA PHE A 83 10.33 2.28 7.68
C PHE A 83 11.16 3.13 8.66
N GLU A 84 12.03 4.03 8.18
CA GLU A 84 12.91 4.83 9.04
C GLU A 84 12.14 5.72 10.01
N VAL A 85 11.05 6.35 9.55
CA VAL A 85 10.26 7.30 10.34
C VAL A 85 8.77 6.99 10.21
N TRP A 86 8.20 6.36 11.23
CA TRP A 86 6.76 6.17 11.33
C TRP A 86 6.13 7.34 12.10
N PRO A 87 5.19 8.09 11.50
CA PRO A 87 4.44 9.08 12.24
C PRO A 87 3.63 8.42 13.36
N GLU A 88 3.24 9.21 14.36
CA GLU A 88 2.40 8.71 15.45
C GLU A 88 1.08 8.16 14.88
N GLY A 89 0.72 6.94 15.28
CA GLY A 89 -0.49 6.26 14.81
C GLY A 89 -0.33 5.49 13.50
N PHE A 90 0.80 5.58 12.79
CA PHE A 90 1.05 4.75 11.62
C PHE A 90 1.33 3.30 12.00
N GLU A 91 0.60 2.38 11.36
CA GLU A 91 0.67 0.95 11.64
C GLU A 91 1.35 0.16 10.51
N GLY A 92 1.85 0.83 9.47
CA GLY A 92 2.57 0.21 8.37
C GLY A 92 1.67 -0.46 7.33
N ASP A 93 0.50 0.14 7.09
CA ASP A 93 -0.43 -0.13 5.98
C ASP A 93 -0.90 -1.57 5.78
N LEU A 94 -0.63 -2.47 6.72
CA LEU A 94 -1.17 -3.81 6.78
C LEU A 94 -1.93 -3.98 8.09
N TYR A 95 -3.22 -4.26 7.98
CA TYR A 95 -4.13 -4.37 9.11
C TYR A 95 -4.69 -5.78 9.21
N LEU A 96 -4.59 -6.37 10.40
CA LEU A 96 -5.12 -7.70 10.69
C LEU A 96 -6.30 -7.58 11.65
N HIS A 97 -7.39 -8.28 11.35
CA HIS A 97 -8.44 -8.59 12.31
C HIS A 97 -8.59 -10.10 12.46
N ALA A 98 -8.77 -10.56 13.70
CA ALA A 98 -9.04 -11.95 14.04
C ALA A 98 -10.03 -11.99 15.21
N ASP A 99 -10.96 -12.96 15.20
CA ASP A 99 -12.06 -13.05 16.18
C ASP A 99 -12.89 -11.75 16.32
N GLY A 100 -12.94 -10.93 15.27
CA GLY A 100 -13.64 -9.64 15.27
C GLY A 100 -12.89 -8.49 15.95
N GLU A 101 -11.66 -8.71 16.40
CA GLU A 101 -10.81 -7.69 17.01
C GLU A 101 -9.60 -7.36 16.14
N LYS A 102 -9.15 -6.10 16.20
CA LYS A 102 -7.92 -5.66 15.52
C LYS A 102 -6.71 -6.23 16.26
N VAL A 103 -5.82 -6.88 15.51
CA VAL A 103 -4.55 -7.41 16.02
C VAL A 103 -3.42 -6.47 15.63
N ALA A 104 -2.76 -5.88 16.62
CA ALA A 104 -1.61 -5.01 16.39
C ALA A 104 -0.41 -5.84 15.92
N LEU A 105 0.09 -5.55 14.73
CA LEU A 105 1.25 -6.22 14.15
C LEU A 105 2.56 -5.65 14.71
N GLY A 106 3.60 -6.49 14.79
CA GLY A 106 4.95 -6.03 15.09
C GLY A 106 5.45 -5.01 14.07
N ARG A 107 6.48 -4.23 14.43
CA ARG A 107 7.16 -3.35 13.46
C ARG A 107 7.81 -4.21 12.36
N PRO A 108 7.84 -3.73 11.11
CA PRO A 108 8.53 -4.41 10.04
C PRO A 108 10.03 -4.47 10.30
N VAL A 109 10.61 -5.57 9.85
CA VAL A 109 12.05 -5.77 9.76
C VAL A 109 12.37 -6.01 8.30
N SER A 110 13.07 -5.08 7.67
CA SER A 110 13.52 -5.21 6.28
C SER A 110 14.49 -6.38 6.15
N THR A 111 14.25 -7.21 5.14
CA THR A 111 15.01 -8.44 4.86
C THR A 111 15.63 -8.44 3.47
N GLY A 112 15.19 -7.57 2.57
CA GLY A 112 15.72 -7.42 1.22
C GLY A 112 15.43 -6.05 0.64
N ILE A 113 16.33 -5.59 -0.23
CA ILE A 113 16.17 -4.36 -1.01
C ILE A 113 16.93 -4.52 -2.33
N ASP A 114 16.33 -4.12 -3.44
CA ASP A 114 16.99 -4.02 -4.73
C ASP A 114 16.33 -2.97 -5.62
N VAL A 115 16.96 -2.66 -6.75
CA VAL A 115 16.33 -1.95 -7.86
C VAL A 115 16.26 -2.89 -9.05
N VAL A 116 15.04 -3.21 -9.48
CA VAL A 116 14.77 -4.12 -10.60
C VAL A 116 13.93 -3.37 -11.63
N ASP A 117 14.42 -3.31 -12.87
CA ASP A 117 13.74 -2.62 -13.97
C ASP A 117 13.33 -1.17 -13.62
N GLY A 118 14.20 -0.44 -12.91
CA GLY A 118 13.97 0.95 -12.50
C GLY A 118 13.00 1.14 -11.34
N LYS A 119 12.64 0.05 -10.64
CA LYS A 119 11.74 0.07 -9.49
C LYS A 119 12.44 -0.42 -8.23
N ILE A 120 12.28 0.27 -7.11
CA ILE A 120 12.70 -0.24 -5.80
C ILE A 120 11.80 -1.43 -5.43
N VAL A 121 12.43 -2.54 -5.07
CA VAL A 121 11.79 -3.74 -4.55
C VAL A 121 12.27 -3.95 -3.12
N SER A 122 11.39 -3.71 -2.16
CA SER A 122 11.66 -3.84 -0.71
C SER A 122 10.92 -5.04 -0.15
N THR A 123 11.62 -5.92 0.58
CA THR A 123 11.01 -7.05 1.28
C THR A 123 11.18 -6.88 2.78
N HIS A 124 10.12 -7.13 3.54
CA HIS A 124 10.12 -7.02 4.99
C HIS A 124 9.24 -8.09 5.63
N THR A 125 9.53 -8.35 6.91
CA THR A 125 8.74 -9.29 7.71
C THR A 125 8.14 -8.61 8.92
N ARG A 126 6.96 -9.07 9.36
CA ARG A 126 6.32 -8.61 10.60
C ARG A 126 5.96 -9.81 11.46
N THR A 127 6.13 -9.68 12.77
CA THR A 127 5.60 -10.65 13.74
C THR A 127 4.10 -10.41 13.96
N VAL A 128 3.35 -11.49 14.15
CA VAL A 128 1.92 -11.43 14.48
C VAL A 128 1.74 -12.01 15.88
N PRO A 129 1.21 -11.23 16.85
CA PRO A 129 0.95 -11.75 18.18
C PRO A 129 -0.33 -12.61 18.19
N ASP A 130 -0.15 -13.90 18.47
CA ASP A 130 -1.16 -14.88 18.89
C ASP A 130 -2.58 -14.69 18.31
N ALA A 131 -2.71 -14.76 16.98
CA ALA A 131 -3.98 -14.62 16.27
C ALA A 131 -4.40 -15.95 15.62
N PRO A 132 -5.67 -16.40 15.76
CA PRO A 132 -6.15 -17.54 14.98
C PRO A 132 -6.17 -17.21 13.49
N ALA A 133 -5.80 -18.17 12.65
CA ALA A 133 -5.84 -17.99 11.20
C ALA A 133 -7.24 -18.17 10.62
N GLU A 134 -8.07 -19.06 11.18
CA GLU A 134 -9.43 -19.29 10.69
C GLU A 134 -10.27 -18.00 10.78
N GLY A 135 -10.78 -17.53 9.64
CA GLY A 135 -11.63 -16.34 9.56
C GLY A 135 -10.90 -15.02 9.78
N ALA A 136 -9.57 -15.02 9.92
CA ALA A 136 -8.80 -13.79 10.00
C ALA A 136 -8.83 -13.04 8.67
N THR A 137 -8.85 -11.71 8.75
CA THR A 137 -8.90 -10.83 7.59
C THR A 137 -7.73 -9.86 7.59
N PHE A 138 -6.98 -9.83 6.50
CA PHE A 138 -5.98 -8.79 6.23
C PHE A 138 -6.54 -7.76 5.24
N ARG A 139 -6.18 -6.50 5.45
CA ARG A 139 -6.37 -5.40 4.48
C ARG A 139 -5.07 -4.62 4.36
N GLN A 140 -4.68 -4.30 3.15
CA GLN A 140 -3.54 -3.43 2.88
C GLN A 140 -4.03 -2.09 2.31
N TYR A 141 -3.78 -0.99 3.01
CA TYR A 141 -4.13 0.35 2.57
C TYR A 141 -3.36 1.42 3.35
N ASP A 142 -3.09 2.56 2.73
CA ASP A 142 -2.75 3.80 3.43
C ASP A 142 -4.07 4.50 3.81
N PRO A 143 -4.34 4.81 5.09
CA PRO A 143 -5.56 5.49 5.51
C PRO A 143 -5.92 6.70 4.66
N THR A 144 -4.94 7.50 4.25
CA THR A 144 -5.14 8.77 3.53
C THR A 144 -5.29 8.61 2.02
N TYR A 145 -5.09 7.39 1.50
CA TYR A 145 -5.07 7.08 0.06
C TYR A 145 -4.02 7.87 -0.74
N TYR A 146 -2.94 8.29 -0.09
CA TYR A 146 -1.75 8.84 -0.76
C TYR A 146 -0.97 7.73 -1.48
N VAL A 147 -0.88 6.54 -0.87
CA VAL A 147 -0.33 5.33 -1.49
C VAL A 147 -1.46 4.41 -1.94
N ALA A 148 -1.47 4.03 -3.22
CA ALA A 148 -2.29 2.94 -3.72
C ALA A 148 -1.49 1.65 -3.79
N TYR A 149 -1.99 0.62 -3.12
CA TYR A 149 -1.44 -0.72 -3.16
C TYR A 149 -2.22 -1.58 -4.15
N THR A 150 -1.51 -2.34 -4.98
CA THR A 150 -2.06 -3.38 -5.84
C THR A 150 -1.56 -4.72 -5.33
N LEU A 151 -2.44 -5.59 -4.84
CA LEU A 151 -2.06 -6.93 -4.42
C LEU A 151 -1.91 -7.86 -5.64
N ASP A 152 -0.67 -8.12 -6.03
CA ASP A 152 -0.35 -9.02 -7.15
C ASP A 152 -0.48 -10.49 -6.76
N GLU A 153 -0.04 -10.83 -5.53
CA GLU A 153 -0.09 -12.21 -5.05
C GLU A 153 -0.27 -12.31 -3.55
N VAL A 154 -1.07 -13.30 -3.12
CA VAL A 154 -1.13 -13.77 -1.74
C VAL A 154 -0.76 -15.24 -1.64
N ARG A 155 0.13 -15.56 -0.70
CA ARG A 155 0.53 -16.94 -0.37
C ARG A 155 0.28 -17.19 1.11
N VAL A 156 -0.02 -18.45 1.43
CA VAL A 156 -0.14 -18.91 2.82
C VAL A 156 0.81 -20.08 3.04
N ASP A 157 1.80 -19.87 3.89
CA ASP A 157 2.71 -20.91 4.36
C ASP A 157 2.04 -21.63 5.54
N GLY A 158 1.29 -22.69 5.26
CA GLY A 158 0.59 -23.47 6.28
C GLY A 158 -0.60 -24.26 5.71
N ALA A 159 -1.46 -24.76 6.59
CA ALA A 159 -2.63 -25.58 6.21
C ALA A 159 -3.88 -24.74 5.85
N CYS A 160 -3.73 -23.43 5.65
CA CYS A 160 -4.80 -22.51 5.31
C CYS A 160 -4.64 -21.98 3.89
N ARG A 161 -5.70 -21.37 3.36
CA ARG A 161 -5.70 -20.65 2.09
C ARG A 161 -6.21 -19.22 2.31
N ALA A 162 -5.85 -18.32 1.42
CA ALA A 162 -6.38 -16.97 1.37
C ALA A 162 -7.39 -16.86 0.22
N ASP A 163 -8.53 -16.24 0.49
CA ASP A 163 -9.53 -15.84 -0.49
C ASP A 163 -9.50 -14.29 -0.55
N VAL A 164 -9.28 -13.71 -1.74
CA VAL A 164 -9.16 -12.25 -1.94
C VAL A 164 -10.45 -11.71 -2.55
N THR A 165 -11.01 -10.67 -1.93
CA THR A 165 -12.17 -9.94 -2.44
C THR A 165 -11.75 -8.50 -2.78
N PRO A 166 -11.80 -8.10 -4.06
CA PRO A 166 -11.48 -6.73 -4.45
C PRO A 166 -12.39 -5.69 -3.81
N PRO A 167 -11.92 -4.43 -3.63
CA PRO A 167 -12.76 -3.35 -3.15
C PRO A 167 -13.92 -3.06 -4.10
N ASP A 168 -14.99 -2.49 -3.54
CA ASP A 168 -16.12 -1.98 -4.32
C ASP A 168 -15.80 -0.54 -4.79
N PRO A 169 -15.55 -0.31 -6.10
CA PRO A 169 -15.22 1.02 -6.59
C PRO A 169 -16.35 2.03 -6.38
N ASP A 170 -17.61 1.60 -6.45
CA ASP A 170 -18.76 2.48 -6.25
C ASP A 170 -18.82 2.96 -4.79
N ALA A 171 -18.47 2.09 -3.83
CA ALA A 171 -18.41 2.44 -2.42
C ALA A 171 -17.30 3.45 -2.12
N GLY A 172 -16.15 3.37 -2.81
CA GLY A 172 -15.08 4.36 -2.71
C GLY A 172 -15.47 5.74 -3.24
N GLU A 173 -16.17 5.78 -4.38
CA GLU A 173 -16.71 7.02 -4.94
C GLU A 173 -17.77 7.66 -4.04
N GLU A 174 -18.67 6.84 -3.47
CA GLU A 174 -19.69 7.30 -2.53
C GLU A 174 -19.06 7.87 -1.25
N ALA A 175 -18.07 7.18 -0.68
CA ALA A 175 -17.35 7.64 0.52
C ALA A 175 -16.62 8.97 0.26
N LEU A 176 -15.98 9.13 -0.90
CA LEU A 176 -15.36 10.40 -1.29
C LEU A 176 -16.39 11.52 -1.43
N ALA A 177 -17.51 11.25 -2.10
CA ALA A 177 -18.57 12.25 -2.29
C ALA A 177 -19.20 12.70 -0.97
N GLU A 178 -19.41 11.77 -0.03
CA GLU A 178 -19.88 12.06 1.32
C GLU A 178 -18.85 12.91 2.08
N ALA A 179 -17.59 12.48 2.11
CA ALA A 179 -16.51 13.20 2.77
C ALA A 179 -16.36 14.65 2.27
N LEU A 180 -16.48 14.86 0.95
CA LEU A 180 -16.41 16.19 0.34
C LEU A 180 -17.64 17.07 0.63
N THR A 181 -18.78 16.48 1.00
CA THR A 181 -19.99 17.24 1.36
C THR A 181 -19.85 17.90 2.73
N ASP A 182 -19.19 17.20 3.66
CA ASP A 182 -18.95 17.69 5.01
C ASP A 182 -17.66 18.52 5.13
N TYR A 183 -16.83 18.53 4.08
CA TYR A 183 -15.59 19.31 4.04
C TYR A 183 -15.88 20.81 3.94
N SER A 184 -15.51 21.56 4.98
CA SER A 184 -15.47 23.03 4.90
C SER A 184 -14.06 23.49 4.49
N GLU A 185 -13.95 24.42 3.53
CA GLU A 185 -12.65 24.96 3.06
C GLU A 185 -11.79 25.59 4.18
N ASP A 186 -12.38 25.82 5.36
CA ASP A 186 -11.73 26.39 6.54
C ASP A 186 -11.14 25.31 7.49
N GLN A 187 -11.33 24.02 7.21
CA GLN A 187 -10.84 22.89 8.01
C GLN A 187 -9.89 22.02 7.19
N PHE A 188 -8.59 22.05 7.55
CA PHE A 188 -7.61 21.08 7.06
C PHE A 188 -7.80 19.74 7.78
N GLU A 189 -8.90 19.05 7.49
CA GLU A 189 -9.13 17.69 7.97
C GLU A 189 -8.58 16.69 6.94
N VAL A 190 -7.87 15.66 7.40
CA VAL A 190 -7.34 14.61 6.52
C VAL A 190 -8.45 13.60 6.28
N LEU A 191 -8.76 13.35 5.02
CA LEU A 191 -9.75 12.34 4.65
C LEU A 191 -9.12 10.95 4.71
N GLU A 192 -9.71 10.04 5.49
CA GLU A 192 -9.24 8.66 5.62
C GLU A 192 -10.03 7.71 4.70
N LEU A 193 -9.80 7.82 3.39
CA LEU A 193 -10.56 7.08 2.38
C LEU A 193 -9.94 5.73 1.98
N GLY A 194 -8.68 5.47 2.35
CA GLY A 194 -7.91 4.35 1.80
C GLY A 194 -8.52 2.97 2.05
N ILE A 195 -9.24 2.80 3.16
CA ILE A 195 -9.90 1.53 3.49
C ILE A 195 -10.93 1.10 2.43
N HIS A 196 -11.53 2.05 1.70
CA HIS A 196 -12.52 1.76 0.66
C HIS A 196 -11.89 1.21 -0.63
N TYR A 197 -10.57 1.33 -0.77
CA TYR A 197 -9.80 0.87 -1.92
C TYR A 197 -8.93 -0.36 -1.60
N ALA A 198 -9.11 -0.95 -0.42
CA ALA A 198 -8.34 -2.09 0.03
C ALA A 198 -8.96 -3.43 -0.42
N ASP A 199 -8.12 -4.36 -0.84
CA ASP A 199 -8.52 -5.77 -0.96
C ASP A 199 -8.82 -6.37 0.43
N ASP A 200 -9.87 -7.19 0.48
CA ASP A 200 -10.23 -8.02 1.63
C ASP A 200 -9.63 -9.42 1.48
N ILE A 201 -8.61 -9.75 2.29
CA ILE A 201 -7.92 -11.05 2.26
C ILE A 201 -8.41 -11.88 3.45
N THR A 202 -9.28 -12.86 3.20
CA THR A 202 -9.83 -13.73 4.26
C THR A 202 -9.14 -15.08 4.28
N LEU A 203 -8.73 -15.53 5.46
CA LEU A 203 -8.14 -16.85 5.65
C LEU A 203 -9.19 -17.91 5.97
N THR A 204 -9.06 -19.07 5.33
CA THR A 204 -9.80 -20.29 5.69
C THR A 204 -8.84 -21.46 5.83
N CYS A 205 -8.89 -22.14 6.94
CA CYS A 205 -8.08 -23.29 7.26
C CYS A 205 -8.85 -24.58 6.97
N ALA A 206 -8.15 -25.58 6.41
CA ALA A 206 -8.72 -26.92 6.39
C ALA A 206 -8.83 -27.38 7.84
N HIS A 207 -10.03 -27.74 8.30
CA HIS A 207 -10.19 -28.35 9.62
C HIS A 207 -9.27 -29.57 9.70
N SER A 208 -8.31 -29.54 10.62
CA SER A 208 -7.52 -30.70 10.99
C SER A 208 -8.49 -31.76 11.49
N SER A 209 -8.58 -32.87 10.75
CA SER A 209 -9.35 -34.06 11.15
C SER A 209 -8.60 -34.89 12.18
#